data_AF-A0A8B7PG98-F1
#
_entry.id   AF-A0A8B7PG98-F1
#
_cell.length_a   1.000
_cell.length_b   1.000
_cell.length_c   1.000
_cell.angle_alpha   90.00
_cell.angle_beta   90.00
_cell.angle_gamma   90.00
#
_symmetry.space_group_name_H-M   'P 1'
#
loop_
_entity.id
_entity.type
_entity.pdbx_description
1 polymer ?
#
loop_
_entity_poly.entity_id
_entity_poly.type
_entity_poly.pdbx_seq_one_letter_code
_entity_poly.pdbx_strand_id
1 'polypeptide(L)'
;ALVQESKETLQRTEPHWPQLAQDGIRNVWIVKPGAQSRGRGILLMHSLADILALVQSPFIYETKYVVQKYMERPFLIYNTKFDIRQWFMVTDWNPLTIWMYRSSYVRFCSQEYDVSRTDEAVHLSNNAIQCKYRNGLRDHRLPHENMWDSDTFNAFL
;
A
#
# COMPACT_ATOMS: atom_id res chain seq x y z
N ALA A 1 -12.94 -0.49 34.01
CA ALA A 1 -12.94 0.96 33.78
C ALA A 1 -12.22 1.31 32.47
N LEU A 2 -10.89 1.23 32.40
CA LEU A 2 -10.10 1.68 31.22
C LEU A 2 -10.50 1.05 29.88
N VAL A 3 -10.80 -0.26 29.83
CA VAL A 3 -11.23 -0.92 28.58
C VAL A 3 -12.55 -0.34 28.06
N GLN A 4 -13.47 -0.02 28.96
CA GLN A 4 -14.78 0.52 28.59
C GLN A 4 -14.63 1.96 28.09
N GLU A 5 -13.87 2.78 28.80
CA GLU A 5 -13.54 4.15 28.39
C GLU A 5 -12.81 4.20 27.04
N SER A 6 -11.89 3.26 26.79
CA SER A 6 -11.19 3.13 25.50
C SER A 6 -12.16 2.82 24.36
N LYS A 7 -13.12 1.90 24.58
CA LYS A 7 -14.14 1.55 23.58
C LYS A 7 -15.06 2.74 23.27
N GLU A 8 -15.53 3.43 24.30
CA GLU A 8 -16.38 4.61 24.14
C GLU A 8 -15.66 5.75 23.42
N THR A 9 -14.37 5.92 23.69
CA THR A 9 -13.54 6.90 22.97
C THR A 9 -13.36 6.52 21.50
N LEU A 10 -13.10 5.25 21.18
CA LEU A 10 -13.02 4.77 19.79
C LEU A 10 -14.34 4.98 19.04
N GLN A 11 -15.48 4.60 19.64
CA GLN A 11 -16.80 4.77 19.03
C GLN A 11 -17.12 6.25 18.74
N ARG A 12 -16.72 7.17 19.63
CA ARG A 12 -16.88 8.61 19.40
C ARG A 12 -15.95 9.15 18.31
N THR A 13 -14.79 8.52 18.11
CA THR A 13 -13.77 8.99 17.15
C THR A 13 -13.98 8.44 15.74
N GLU A 14 -14.52 7.22 15.62
CA GLU A 14 -14.70 6.50 14.35
C GLU A 14 -15.41 7.32 13.26
N PRO A 15 -16.52 8.06 13.52
CA PRO A 15 -17.16 8.90 12.51
C PRO A 15 -16.27 10.03 11.96
N HIS A 16 -15.25 10.43 12.71
CA HIS A 16 -14.31 11.50 12.38
C HIS A 16 -12.97 10.98 11.86
N TRP A 17 -12.74 9.66 11.85
CA TRP A 17 -11.51 9.02 11.38
C TRP A 17 -11.81 7.90 10.39
N PRO A 18 -12.05 8.23 9.10
CA PRO A 18 -12.44 7.24 8.08
C PRO A 18 -11.42 6.11 7.84
N GLN A 19 -10.16 6.32 8.25
CA GLN A 19 -9.04 5.38 8.08
C GLN A 19 -8.79 4.50 9.32
N LEU A 20 -9.56 4.65 10.40
CA LEU A 20 -9.31 3.99 11.69
C LEU A 20 -9.20 2.46 11.56
N ALA A 21 -10.04 1.85 10.73
CA ALA A 21 -10.03 0.42 10.50
C ALA A 21 -8.73 -0.05 9.82
N GLN A 22 -8.26 0.71 8.82
CA GLN A 22 -7.11 0.31 8.01
C GLN A 22 -5.76 0.70 8.63
N ASP A 23 -5.71 1.71 9.49
CA ASP A 23 -4.48 2.29 10.02
C ASP A 23 -3.70 1.36 10.96
N GLY A 24 -4.36 0.38 11.57
CA GLY A 24 -3.70 -0.53 12.51
C GLY A 24 -3.30 0.17 13.81
N ILE A 25 -2.28 -0.35 14.49
CA ILE A 25 -1.78 0.16 15.78
C ILE A 25 -0.26 0.21 15.87
N ARG A 26 0.45 -0.25 14.82
CA ARG A 26 1.92 -0.34 14.82
C ARG A 26 2.58 0.98 14.42
N ASN A 27 1.77 1.99 14.07
CA ASN A 27 2.23 3.31 13.66
C ASN A 27 3.20 3.22 12.46
N VAL A 28 2.87 2.39 11.48
CA VAL A 28 3.70 2.22 10.29
C VAL A 28 3.41 3.35 9.29
N TRP A 29 4.48 3.91 8.73
CA TRP A 29 4.50 4.95 7.71
C TRP A 29 5.30 4.46 6.51
N ILE A 30 4.83 4.80 5.31
CA ILE A 30 5.55 4.55 4.06
C ILE A 30 6.23 5.84 3.62
N VAL A 31 7.54 5.80 3.51
CA VAL A 31 8.39 6.94 3.14
C VAL A 31 8.79 6.76 1.68
N LYS A 32 8.38 7.70 0.83
CA LYS A 32 8.53 7.63 -0.63
C LYS A 32 9.43 8.77 -1.12
N PRO A 33 10.55 8.48 -1.79
CA PRO A 33 11.36 9.53 -2.41
C PRO A 33 10.61 10.15 -3.59
N GLY A 34 10.69 11.48 -3.69
CA GLY A 34 10.13 12.27 -4.77
C GLY A 34 10.83 11.97 -6.09
N ALA A 35 10.12 12.20 -7.20
CA ALA A 35 10.61 11.99 -8.57
C ALA A 35 11.14 10.57 -8.88
N GLN A 36 10.83 9.56 -8.06
CA GLN A 36 11.16 8.16 -8.33
C GLN A 36 9.96 7.36 -8.83
N SER A 37 10.24 6.18 -9.39
CA SER A 37 9.24 5.25 -9.93
C SER A 37 9.63 3.80 -9.66
N ARG A 38 8.72 2.87 -9.95
CA ARG A 38 8.94 1.41 -9.87
C ARG A 38 9.22 0.87 -8.45
N GLY A 39 8.83 1.61 -7.41
CA GLY A 39 8.99 1.19 -6.02
C GLY A 39 10.41 1.43 -5.45
N ARG A 40 11.30 2.08 -6.21
CA ARG A 40 12.68 2.33 -5.75
C ARG A 40 12.70 3.28 -4.55
N GLY A 41 13.55 2.93 -3.58
CA GLY A 41 13.80 3.73 -2.38
C GLY A 41 12.61 3.88 -1.43
N ILE A 42 11.51 3.15 -1.64
CA ILE A 42 10.37 3.18 -0.73
C ILE A 42 10.70 2.36 0.51
N LEU A 43 10.48 2.96 1.68
CA LEU A 43 10.76 2.34 2.98
C LEU A 43 9.49 2.31 3.84
N LEU A 44 9.34 1.26 4.64
CA LEU A 44 8.37 1.21 5.72
C LEU A 44 9.10 1.49 7.04
N MET A 45 8.60 2.45 7.81
CA MET A 45 9.21 2.93 9.06
C MET A 45 8.12 3.12 10.12
N HIS A 46 8.49 2.99 11.39
CA HIS A 46 7.55 3.12 12.53
C HIS A 46 8.04 4.11 13.61
N SER A 47 9.31 4.51 13.56
CA SER A 47 9.92 5.50 14.45
C SER A 47 9.90 6.89 13.82
N LEU A 48 9.28 7.85 14.51
CA LEU A 48 9.31 9.25 14.09
C LEU A 48 10.75 9.79 14.04
N ALA A 49 11.59 9.42 15.01
CA ALA A 49 12.98 9.85 15.07
C ALA A 49 13.77 9.37 13.84
N ASP A 50 13.58 8.12 13.42
CA ASP A 50 14.28 7.56 12.26
C ASP A 50 13.78 8.18 10.96
N ILE A 51 12.47 8.43 10.85
CA ILE A 51 11.88 9.14 9.70
C ILE A 51 12.47 10.54 9.59
N LEU A 52 12.54 11.30 10.69
CA LEU A 52 13.13 12.64 10.72
C LEU A 52 14.62 12.61 10.36
N ALA A 53 15.39 11.67 10.90
CA ALA A 53 16.80 11.50 10.57
C ALA A 53 17.02 11.22 9.07
N LEU A 54 16.16 10.42 8.44
CA LEU A 54 16.22 10.15 7.01
C LEU A 54 15.89 11.39 6.17
N VAL A 55 14.76 12.04 6.44
CA VAL A 55 14.24 13.13 5.59
C VAL A 55 14.97 14.46 5.80
N GLN A 56 15.63 14.65 6.94
CA GLN A 56 16.42 15.84 7.27
C GLN A 56 17.93 15.62 7.06
N SER A 57 18.33 14.46 6.52
CA SER A 57 19.74 14.13 6.35
C SER A 57 20.45 15.17 5.47
N PRO A 58 21.53 15.80 5.95
CA PRO A 58 22.30 16.78 5.20
C PRO A 58 23.07 16.15 4.03
N PHE A 59 23.07 14.83 3.87
CA PHE A 59 23.70 14.18 2.72
C PHE A 59 22.74 14.02 1.54
N ILE A 60 21.46 14.38 1.71
CA ILE A 60 20.39 14.14 0.74
C ILE A 60 19.60 15.44 0.45
N TYR A 61 20.27 16.60 0.45
CA TYR A 61 19.65 17.93 0.35
C TYR A 61 18.68 18.12 -0.84
N GLU A 62 18.81 17.32 -1.90
CA GLU A 62 17.95 17.45 -3.09
C GLU A 62 16.77 16.45 -3.15
N THR A 63 16.78 15.38 -2.33
CA THR A 63 15.69 14.39 -2.38
C THR A 63 14.56 14.79 -1.43
N LYS A 64 13.43 15.22 -2.00
CA LYS A 64 12.19 15.42 -1.25
C LYS A 64 11.54 14.08 -0.96
N TYR A 65 10.85 13.96 0.17
CA TYR A 65 10.11 12.76 0.54
C TYR A 65 8.64 13.06 0.80
N VAL A 66 7.78 12.08 0.53
CA VAL A 66 6.42 12.03 1.06
C VAL A 66 6.38 10.96 2.14
N VAL A 67 5.99 11.35 3.35
CA VAL A 67 5.69 10.44 4.45
C VAL A 67 4.18 10.27 4.51
N GLN A 68 3.70 9.06 4.30
CA GLN A 68 2.27 8.75 4.23
C GLN A 68 1.94 7.64 5.22
N LYS A 69 0.82 7.73 5.93
CA LYS A 69 0.37 6.66 6.83
C LYS A 69 0.24 5.37 6.03
N TYR A 70 0.87 4.30 6.50
CA TYR A 70 0.78 3.01 5.84
C TYR A 70 -0.53 2.31 6.22
N MET A 71 -1.19 1.72 5.22
CA MET A 71 -2.37 0.89 5.42
C MET A 71 -1.95 -0.46 6.01
N GLU A 72 -2.06 -0.60 7.34
CA GLU A 72 -1.61 -1.78 8.09
C GLU A 72 -2.58 -2.96 7.99
N ARG A 73 -3.86 -2.70 7.75
CA ARG A 73 -4.90 -3.71 7.55
C ARG A 73 -5.50 -3.60 6.14
N PRO A 74 -4.72 -3.90 5.08
CA PRO A 74 -5.25 -3.90 3.72
C PRO A 74 -6.20 -5.08 3.52
N PHE A 75 -7.07 -4.99 2.51
CA PHE A 75 -7.78 -6.16 2.03
C PHE A 75 -6.78 -7.15 1.41
N LEU A 76 -6.89 -8.42 1.78
CA LEU A 76 -5.98 -9.49 1.37
C LEU A 76 -6.75 -10.54 0.58
N ILE A 77 -6.15 -11.04 -0.50
CA ILE A 77 -6.64 -12.22 -1.21
C ILE A 77 -5.66 -13.33 -0.86
N TYR A 78 -6.18 -14.38 -0.23
CA TYR A 78 -5.38 -15.51 0.23
C TYR A 78 -4.12 -15.07 1.01
N ASN A 79 -4.33 -14.23 2.04
CA ASN A 79 -3.28 -13.63 2.87
C ASN A 79 -2.22 -12.82 2.11
N THR A 80 -2.42 -12.49 0.83
CA THR A 80 -1.42 -11.79 0.01
C THR A 80 -1.90 -10.38 -0.34
N LYS A 81 -1.02 -9.40 -0.10
CA LYS A 81 -1.30 -8.00 -0.44
C LYS A 81 -1.30 -7.81 -1.96
N PHE A 82 -2.16 -6.91 -2.43
CA PHE A 82 -2.19 -6.50 -3.83
C PHE A 82 -2.50 -5.01 -4.01
N ASP A 83 -2.38 -4.54 -5.24
CA ASP A 83 -2.99 -3.28 -5.69
C ASP A 83 -3.74 -3.48 -7.02
N ILE A 84 -4.60 -2.53 -7.37
CA ILE A 84 -5.33 -2.51 -8.65
C ILE A 84 -4.75 -1.43 -9.53
N ARG A 85 -4.42 -1.77 -10.77
CA ARG A 85 -4.11 -0.81 -11.83
C ARG A 85 -5.36 -0.54 -12.67
N GLN A 86 -5.93 0.64 -12.44
CA GLN A 86 -6.99 1.21 -13.25
C GLN A 86 -6.41 2.22 -14.25
N TRP A 87 -6.85 2.18 -15.51
CA TRP A 87 -6.48 3.17 -16.51
C TRP A 87 -7.58 4.21 -16.69
N PHE A 88 -7.16 5.45 -16.96
CA PHE A 88 -8.04 6.53 -17.38
C PHE A 88 -7.33 7.40 -18.43
N MET A 89 -8.10 8.14 -19.22
CA MET A 89 -7.61 9.06 -20.24
C MET A 89 -8.28 10.42 -20.07
N VAL A 90 -7.49 11.50 -20.05
CA VAL A 90 -8.01 12.87 -20.05
C VAL A 90 -7.96 13.38 -21.48
N THR A 91 -9.08 13.83 -22.03
CA THR A 91 -9.15 14.33 -23.42
C THR A 91 -9.41 15.82 -23.51
N ASP A 92 -9.91 16.44 -22.44
CA ASP A 92 -10.16 17.87 -22.39
C ASP A 92 -10.03 18.34 -20.93
N TRP A 93 -9.66 19.60 -20.76
CA TRP A 93 -9.52 20.29 -19.48
C TRP A 93 -10.62 21.34 -19.26
N ASN A 94 -11.31 21.76 -20.32
CA ASN A 94 -12.38 22.75 -20.24
C ASN A 94 -13.45 22.54 -21.34
N PRO A 95 -14.44 21.66 -21.11
CA PRO A 95 -14.74 21.00 -19.83
C PRO A 95 -13.80 19.83 -19.54
N LEU A 96 -13.47 19.63 -18.26
CA LEU A 96 -12.70 18.46 -17.83
C LEU A 96 -13.40 17.17 -18.26
N THR A 97 -12.76 16.42 -19.16
CA THR A 97 -13.30 15.18 -19.73
C THR A 97 -12.34 14.02 -19.44
N ILE A 98 -12.81 13.08 -18.62
CA ILE A 98 -12.04 11.90 -18.17
C ILE A 98 -12.77 10.62 -18.57
N TRP A 99 -12.07 9.73 -19.26
CA TRP A 99 -12.53 8.41 -19.68
C TRP A 99 -11.92 7.34 -18.79
N MET A 100 -12.73 6.51 -18.14
CA MET A 100 -12.26 5.36 -17.38
C MET A 100 -12.24 4.13 -18.28
N TYR A 101 -11.10 3.44 -18.37
CA TYR A 101 -11.05 2.17 -19.11
C TYR A 101 -11.82 1.09 -18.34
N ARG A 102 -12.58 0.24 -19.03
CA ARG A 102 -13.49 -0.70 -18.35
C ARG A 102 -12.76 -1.83 -17.64
N SER A 103 -11.60 -2.23 -18.15
CA SER A 103 -10.79 -3.29 -17.56
C SER A 103 -9.69 -2.72 -16.68
N SER A 104 -9.30 -3.50 -15.69
CA SER A 104 -8.16 -3.25 -14.81
C SER A 104 -7.37 -4.54 -14.65
N TYR A 105 -6.26 -4.48 -13.91
CA TYR A 105 -5.60 -5.70 -13.45
C TYR A 105 -5.10 -5.54 -12.02
N VAL A 106 -5.07 -6.66 -11.31
CA VAL A 106 -4.56 -6.77 -9.95
C VAL A 106 -3.09 -7.17 -10.00
N ARG A 107 -2.28 -6.63 -9.08
CA ARG A 107 -0.86 -6.97 -8.92
C ARG A 107 -0.61 -7.45 -7.51
N PHE A 108 -0.17 -8.70 -7.36
CA PHE A 108 0.09 -9.34 -6.07
C PHE A 108 1.54 -9.14 -5.62
N CYS A 109 1.73 -9.13 -4.30
CA CYS A 109 3.02 -9.36 -3.68
C CYS A 109 3.43 -10.84 -3.79
N SER A 110 4.74 -11.11 -3.84
CA SER A 110 5.31 -12.46 -3.95
C SER A 110 5.34 -13.22 -2.62
N GLN A 111 5.01 -12.56 -1.52
CA GLN A 111 5.01 -13.13 -0.17
C GLN A 111 3.67 -12.86 0.51
N GLU A 112 3.27 -13.73 1.44
CA GLU A 112 2.13 -13.46 2.33
C GLU A 112 2.36 -12.20 3.15
N TYR A 113 1.26 -11.50 3.44
CA TYR A 113 1.26 -10.24 4.16
C TYR A 113 1.53 -10.46 5.64
N ASP A 114 2.57 -9.79 6.13
CA ASP A 114 2.89 -9.71 7.55
C ASP A 114 3.34 -8.30 7.87
N VAL A 115 2.51 -7.56 8.61
CA VAL A 115 2.76 -6.17 9.01
C VAL A 115 3.93 -6.02 10.00
N SER A 116 4.42 -7.12 10.58
CA SER A 116 5.62 -7.11 11.42
C SER A 116 6.91 -7.03 10.63
N ARG A 117 6.85 -7.35 9.34
CA ARG A 117 7.96 -7.25 8.41
C ARG A 117 7.98 -5.88 7.75
N THR A 118 9.13 -5.53 7.18
CA THR A 118 9.31 -4.29 6.40
C THR A 118 9.82 -4.56 4.99
N ASP A 119 9.85 -5.83 4.58
CA ASP A 119 10.38 -6.30 3.30
C ASP A 119 9.56 -5.81 2.12
N GLU A 120 10.21 -5.28 1.08
CA GLU A 120 9.53 -4.80 -0.12
C GLU A 120 8.73 -5.91 -0.84
N ALA A 121 9.16 -7.17 -0.74
CA ALA A 121 8.48 -8.33 -1.31
C ALA A 121 7.07 -8.56 -0.71
N VAL A 122 6.87 -8.22 0.57
CA VAL A 122 5.60 -8.35 1.31
C VAL A 122 4.70 -7.14 1.05
N HIS A 123 5.28 -5.94 0.92
CA HIS A 123 4.52 -4.70 1.01
C HIS A 123 4.39 -3.90 -0.29
N LEU A 124 5.22 -4.15 -1.32
CA LEU A 124 5.22 -3.38 -2.57
C LEU A 124 4.87 -4.25 -3.79
N SER A 125 3.63 -4.22 -4.25
CA SER A 125 3.11 -4.96 -5.42
C SER A 125 3.61 -4.46 -6.79
N ASN A 126 4.62 -3.59 -6.83
CA ASN A 126 5.23 -3.13 -8.08
C ASN A 126 5.90 -4.31 -8.81
N ASN A 127 5.56 -4.54 -10.08
CA ASN A 127 6.16 -5.62 -10.87
C ASN A 127 7.70 -5.58 -10.85
N ALA A 128 8.30 -4.38 -10.98
CA ALA A 128 9.75 -4.21 -10.93
C ALA A 128 10.41 -4.59 -9.58
N ILE A 129 9.64 -4.57 -8.49
CA ILE A 129 10.07 -5.09 -7.19
C ILE A 129 9.86 -6.59 -7.15
N GLN A 130 8.66 -7.04 -7.51
CA GLN A 130 8.27 -8.45 -7.38
C GLN A 130 9.08 -9.38 -8.30
N CYS A 131 9.53 -8.92 -9.47
CA CYS A 131 10.43 -9.70 -10.34
C CYS A 131 11.81 -10.01 -9.71
N LYS A 132 12.21 -9.32 -8.63
CA LYS A 132 13.45 -9.64 -7.90
C LYS A 132 13.31 -10.84 -6.97
N TYR A 133 12.07 -11.23 -6.66
CA TYR A 133 11.76 -12.24 -5.64
C TYR A 133 11.06 -13.44 -6.27
N ARG A 134 11.31 -14.62 -5.72
CA ARG A 134 10.49 -15.80 -6.00
C ARG A 134 9.24 -15.75 -5.15
N ASN A 135 8.16 -16.33 -5.67
CA ASN A 135 6.95 -16.53 -4.89
C ASN A 135 7.25 -17.42 -3.68
N GLY A 136 6.88 -16.94 -2.49
CA GLY A 136 7.00 -17.70 -1.25
C GLY A 136 5.93 -18.79 -1.15
N LEU A 137 5.79 -19.33 0.06
CA LEU A 137 4.66 -20.20 0.39
C LEU A 137 3.40 -19.33 0.47
N ARG A 138 2.66 -19.29 -0.64
CA ARG A 138 1.39 -18.60 -0.79
C ARG A 138 0.34 -19.60 -1.25
N ASP A 139 -0.93 -19.21 -1.17
CA ASP A 139 -2.03 -20.01 -1.69
C ASP A 139 -1.86 -20.30 -3.19
N HIS A 140 -2.03 -21.56 -3.57
CA HIS A 140 -1.86 -22.08 -4.93
C HIS A 140 -2.86 -21.49 -5.95
N ARG A 141 -3.95 -20.87 -5.49
CA ARG A 141 -4.92 -20.18 -6.35
C ARG A 141 -4.41 -18.83 -6.84
N LEU A 142 -3.32 -18.31 -6.28
CA LEU A 142 -2.68 -17.10 -6.77
C LEU A 142 -1.87 -17.39 -8.05
N PRO A 143 -1.86 -16.45 -9.01
CA PRO A 143 -1.16 -16.61 -10.28
C PRO A 143 0.35 -16.57 -10.06
N HIS A 144 1.10 -17.37 -10.83
CA HIS A 144 2.56 -17.42 -10.72
C HIS A 144 3.20 -16.08 -11.14
N GLU A 145 2.63 -15.44 -12.15
CA GLU A 145 2.98 -14.13 -12.70
C GLU A 145 2.56 -12.94 -11.82
N ASN A 146 1.90 -13.21 -10.68
CA ASN A 146 1.46 -12.21 -9.72
C ASN A 146 0.45 -11.19 -10.28
N MET A 147 -0.35 -11.57 -11.27
CA MET A 147 -1.39 -10.71 -11.83
C MET A 147 -2.70 -11.45 -12.10
N TRP A 148 -3.82 -10.79 -11.79
CA TRP A 148 -5.15 -11.16 -12.27
C TRP A 148 -5.70 -10.07 -13.18
N ASP A 149 -6.50 -10.46 -14.17
CA ASP A 149 -7.37 -9.52 -14.87
C ASP A 149 -8.56 -9.10 -13.98
N SER A 150 -9.31 -8.10 -14.43
CA SER A 150 -10.49 -7.59 -13.72
C SER A 150 -11.60 -8.64 -13.59
N ASP A 151 -11.73 -9.56 -14.53
CA ASP A 151 -12.83 -10.54 -14.53
C ASP A 151 -12.59 -11.61 -13.47
N THR A 152 -11.34 -12.08 -13.35
CA THR A 152 -10.90 -13.00 -12.30
C THR A 152 -11.03 -12.36 -10.92
N PHE A 153 -10.67 -11.07 -10.79
CA PHE A 153 -10.86 -10.35 -9.53
C PHE A 153 -12.35 -10.21 -9.17
N ASN A 154 -13.21 -9.88 -10.13
CA ASN A 154 -14.65 -9.80 -9.90
C ASN A 154 -15.27 -11.14 -9.54
N ALA A 155 -14.79 -12.25 -10.12
CA ALA A 155 -15.27 -13.60 -9.78
C ALA A 155 -14.84 -14.05 -8.37
N PHE A 156 -13.83 -13.43 -7.77
CA PHE A 156 -13.37 -13.71 -6.42
C PHE A 156 -14.20 -12.99 -5.33
N LEU A 157 -14.70 -11.79 -5.62
CA LEU A 157 -15.47 -10.96 -4.68
C LEU A 157 -16.85 -11.57 -4.35
#